data_AF-A0A347APN4-F1
#
_entry.id   AF-A0A347APN4-F1
#
_cell.length_a   1.000
_cell.length_b   1.000
_cell.length_c   1.000
_cell.angle_alpha   90.00
_cell.angle_beta   90.00
_cell.angle_gamma   90.00
#
_symmetry.space_group_name_H-M   'P 1'
#
loop_
_entity.id
_entity.type
_entity.pdbx_description
1 polymer ?
#
loop_
_entity_poly.entity_id
_entity_poly.type
_entity_poly.pdbx_seq_one_letter_code
_entity_poly.pdbx_strand_id
1 'polypeptide(L)'
;MSELPAEQTWLVLVELLTDLRKKGIEVPKEITKNIQMAKTTINFYKVDPTDPQRQGAVKQINEFLTSAQNSLMELAEELGSEYTKQWLDKLLRASRGEVVYPQKKTDSKFVVGAPSGFSMVRMNLKGPLSEDRVQEIAEYENVIIEFEEDHLLVVYGDKKNIIKSLQELSSFFKEQLDEAEP
;
A
#
# COMPACT_ATOMS: atom_id res chain seq x y z
N MET A 1 4.01 12.78 -13.53
CA MET A 1 4.03 11.56 -14.38
C MET A 1 2.60 11.10 -14.54
N SER A 2 2.14 10.85 -15.78
CA SER A 2 0.84 10.23 -16.02
C SER A 2 0.79 8.85 -15.36
N GLU A 3 -0.30 8.53 -14.68
CA GLU A 3 -0.48 7.22 -14.07
C GLU A 3 -0.53 6.15 -15.15
N LEU A 4 0.23 5.06 -14.97
CA LEU A 4 0.21 3.95 -15.91
C LEU A 4 -1.12 3.21 -15.77
N PRO A 5 -1.78 2.79 -16.87
CA PRO A 5 -2.97 1.94 -16.77
C PRO A 5 -2.76 0.71 -15.89
N ALA A 6 -1.55 0.13 -15.92
CA ALA A 6 -1.15 -0.98 -15.07
C ALA A 6 -1.20 -0.66 -13.55
N GLU A 7 -0.97 0.60 -13.15
CA GLU A 7 -1.09 1.02 -11.75
C GLU A 7 -2.53 1.10 -11.27
N GLN A 8 -3.43 1.57 -12.13
CA GLN A 8 -4.86 1.59 -11.82
C GLN A 8 -5.41 0.16 -11.79
N THR A 9 -5.03 -0.69 -12.74
CA THR A 9 -5.40 -2.12 -12.73
C THR A 9 -4.92 -2.80 -11.46
N TRP A 10 -3.66 -2.57 -11.07
CA TRP A 10 -3.12 -3.07 -9.81
C TRP A 10 -3.95 -2.65 -8.60
N LEU A 11 -4.32 -1.37 -8.52
CA LEU A 11 -5.11 -0.83 -7.40
C LEU A 11 -6.51 -1.45 -7.35
N VAL A 12 -7.17 -1.62 -8.50
CA VAL A 12 -8.47 -2.33 -8.57
C VAL A 12 -8.34 -3.78 -8.06
N LEU A 13 -7.25 -4.48 -8.38
CA LEU A 13 -7.01 -5.85 -7.89
C LEU A 13 -6.74 -5.90 -6.37
N VAL A 14 -6.07 -4.89 -5.81
CA VAL A 14 -5.88 -4.75 -4.35
C VAL A 14 -7.23 -4.54 -3.65
N GLU A 15 -8.09 -3.69 -4.21
CA GLU A 15 -9.43 -3.44 -3.67
C GLU A 15 -10.30 -4.71 -3.76
N LEU A 16 -10.25 -5.44 -4.87
CA LEU A 16 -10.96 -6.72 -5.02
C LEU A 16 -10.47 -7.76 -4.01
N LEU A 17 -9.15 -7.94 -3.89
CA LEU A 17 -8.56 -8.82 -2.88
C LEU A 17 -9.05 -8.48 -1.47
N THR A 18 -9.09 -7.18 -1.15
CA THR A 18 -9.51 -6.68 0.16
C THR A 18 -11.00 -6.95 0.40
N ASP A 19 -11.85 -6.73 -0.59
CA ASP A 19 -13.28 -6.95 -0.47
C ASP A 19 -13.64 -8.45 -0.36
N LEU A 20 -12.98 -9.31 -1.14
CA LEU A 20 -13.11 -10.78 -1.02
C LEU A 20 -12.78 -11.26 0.40
N ARG A 21 -11.67 -10.78 0.98
CA ARG A 21 -11.29 -11.11 2.36
C ARG A 21 -12.30 -10.61 3.38
N LYS A 22 -12.84 -9.39 3.21
CA LYS A 22 -13.89 -8.85 4.09
C LYS A 22 -15.16 -9.70 4.04
N LYS A 23 -15.44 -10.32 2.90
CA LYS A 23 -16.58 -11.23 2.69
C LYS A 23 -16.30 -12.67 3.13
N GLY A 24 -15.12 -12.94 3.72
CA GLY A 24 -14.77 -14.24 4.26
C GLY A 24 -14.24 -15.25 3.22
N ILE A 25 -13.95 -14.81 2.00
CA ILE A 25 -13.34 -15.67 0.98
C ILE A 25 -11.87 -15.88 1.31
N GLU A 26 -11.45 -17.14 1.38
CA GLU A 26 -10.05 -17.50 1.59
C GLU A 26 -9.28 -17.32 0.29
N VAL A 27 -8.30 -16.41 0.28
CA VAL A 27 -7.51 -16.10 -0.91
C VAL A 27 -6.11 -16.71 -0.81
N PRO A 28 -5.71 -17.59 -1.75
CA PRO A 28 -4.37 -18.18 -1.79
C PRO A 28 -3.23 -17.16 -1.74
N LYS A 29 -2.15 -17.51 -1.02
CA LYS A 29 -0.97 -16.64 -0.82
C LYS A 29 -0.29 -16.23 -2.14
N GLU A 30 -0.26 -17.12 -3.13
CA GLU A 30 0.37 -16.84 -4.43
C GLU A 30 -0.33 -15.67 -5.17
N ILE A 31 -1.63 -15.49 -5.01
CA ILE A 31 -2.36 -14.35 -5.61
C ILE A 31 -1.88 -13.04 -4.98
N THR A 32 -1.74 -13.01 -3.66
CA THR A 32 -1.22 -11.83 -2.94
C THR A 32 0.21 -11.52 -3.36
N LYS A 33 1.04 -12.54 -3.54
CA LYS A 33 2.42 -12.41 -4.01
C LYS A 33 2.49 -11.85 -5.43
N ASN A 34 1.62 -12.28 -6.34
CA ASN A 34 1.56 -11.73 -7.71
C ASN A 34 1.18 -10.24 -7.69
N ILE A 35 0.22 -9.84 -6.87
CA ILE A 35 -0.16 -8.42 -6.71
C ILE A 35 1.02 -7.60 -6.16
N GLN A 36 1.74 -8.11 -5.17
CA GLN A 36 2.93 -7.46 -4.63
C GLN A 36 4.04 -7.35 -5.68
N MET A 37 4.29 -8.42 -6.43
CA MET A 37 5.33 -8.45 -7.45
C MET A 37 5.01 -7.50 -8.61
N ALA A 38 3.74 -7.43 -9.04
CA ALA A 38 3.28 -6.43 -9.98
C ALA A 38 3.62 -5.01 -9.50
N LYS A 39 3.35 -4.66 -8.23
CA LYS A 39 3.68 -3.31 -7.71
C LYS A 39 5.18 -3.02 -7.75
N THR A 40 6.00 -3.98 -7.31
CA THR A 40 7.46 -3.85 -7.32
C THR A 40 7.98 -3.64 -8.73
N THR A 41 7.51 -4.45 -9.69
CA THR A 41 7.93 -4.36 -11.09
C THR A 41 7.43 -3.08 -11.76
N ILE A 42 6.22 -2.61 -11.44
CA ILE A 42 5.72 -1.30 -11.90
C ILE A 42 6.61 -0.17 -11.37
N ASN A 43 6.93 -0.17 -10.08
CA ASN A 43 7.81 0.84 -9.50
C ASN A 43 9.20 0.80 -10.15
N PHE A 44 9.73 -0.41 -10.41
CA PHE A 44 10.99 -0.58 -11.14
C PHE A 44 10.91 0.01 -12.56
N TYR A 45 9.84 -0.24 -13.30
CA TYR A 45 9.65 0.33 -14.64
C TYR A 45 9.56 1.87 -14.61
N LYS A 46 8.86 2.44 -13.63
CA LYS A 46 8.61 3.89 -13.52
C LYS A 46 9.85 4.74 -13.24
N VAL A 47 10.93 4.16 -12.73
CA VAL A 47 12.17 4.91 -12.47
C VAL A 47 12.76 5.46 -13.78
N ASP A 48 12.80 4.64 -14.83
CA ASP A 48 13.22 5.06 -16.17
C ASP A 48 12.58 4.15 -17.24
N PRO A 49 11.42 4.54 -17.79
CA PRO A 49 10.73 3.77 -18.83
C PRO A 49 11.51 3.63 -20.15
N THR A 50 12.57 4.41 -20.35
CA THR A 50 13.37 4.42 -21.60
C THR A 50 14.55 3.44 -21.55
N ASP A 51 14.94 2.97 -20.35
CA ASP A 51 16.00 1.98 -20.16
C ASP A 51 15.60 0.63 -20.78
N PRO A 52 16.37 0.10 -21.76
CA PRO A 52 16.10 -1.19 -22.38
C PRO A 52 15.99 -2.37 -21.40
N GLN A 53 16.72 -2.34 -20.28
CA GLN A 53 16.61 -3.37 -19.24
C GLN A 53 15.25 -3.33 -18.55
N ARG A 54 14.68 -2.12 -18.37
CA ARG A 54 13.38 -1.92 -17.72
C ARG A 54 12.22 -2.17 -18.67
N GLN A 55 12.40 -2.06 -19.98
CA GLN A 55 11.35 -2.41 -20.95
C GLN A 55 10.91 -3.89 -20.84
N GLY A 56 11.83 -4.80 -20.49
CA GLY A 56 11.50 -6.20 -20.22
C GLY A 56 10.51 -6.38 -19.06
N ALA A 57 10.44 -5.40 -18.16
CA ALA A 57 9.55 -5.42 -16.99
C ALA A 57 8.07 -5.29 -17.40
N VAL A 58 7.75 -4.69 -18.55
CA VAL A 58 6.36 -4.54 -19.04
C VAL A 58 5.69 -5.90 -19.21
N LYS A 59 6.41 -6.88 -19.76
CA LYS A 59 5.90 -8.25 -19.93
C LYS A 59 5.58 -8.88 -18.58
N GLN A 60 6.50 -8.75 -17.62
CA GLN A 60 6.34 -9.29 -16.27
C GLN A 60 5.17 -8.64 -15.52
N ILE A 61 5.00 -7.32 -15.65
CA ILE A 61 3.85 -6.59 -15.09
C ILE A 61 2.55 -7.21 -15.60
N ASN A 62 2.42 -7.39 -16.91
CA ASN A 62 1.23 -7.97 -17.52
C ASN A 62 0.99 -9.42 -17.05
N GLU A 63 2.03 -10.24 -16.94
CA GLU A 63 1.92 -11.62 -16.45
C GLU A 63 1.41 -11.67 -15.00
N PHE A 64 1.99 -10.87 -14.10
CA PHE A 64 1.54 -10.81 -12.70
C PHE A 64 0.11 -10.28 -12.56
N LEU A 65 -0.23 -9.21 -13.27
CA LEU A 65 -1.57 -8.63 -13.23
C LEU A 65 -2.62 -9.58 -13.82
N THR A 66 -2.33 -10.21 -14.96
CA THR A 66 -3.27 -11.17 -15.59
C THR A 66 -3.47 -12.40 -14.71
N SER A 67 -2.40 -12.93 -14.12
CA SER A 67 -2.51 -14.07 -13.20
C SER A 67 -3.35 -13.71 -11.97
N ALA A 68 -3.10 -12.56 -11.34
CA ALA A 68 -3.87 -12.10 -10.20
C ALA A 68 -5.34 -11.83 -10.57
N GLN A 69 -5.59 -11.19 -11.71
CA GLN A 69 -6.93 -10.91 -12.21
C GLN A 69 -7.71 -12.20 -12.42
N ASN A 70 -7.18 -13.17 -13.15
CA ASN A 70 -7.89 -14.42 -13.44
C ASN A 70 -8.29 -15.13 -12.14
N SER A 71 -7.36 -15.29 -11.20
CA SER A 71 -7.64 -15.97 -9.94
C SER A 71 -8.61 -15.20 -9.03
N LEU A 72 -8.52 -13.86 -8.98
CA LEU A 72 -9.46 -13.08 -8.18
C LEU A 72 -10.86 -13.03 -8.80
N MET A 73 -10.96 -13.02 -10.13
CA MET A 73 -12.23 -13.03 -10.83
C MET A 73 -12.94 -14.39 -10.69
N GLU A 74 -12.19 -15.49 -10.73
CA GLU A 74 -12.71 -16.83 -10.41
C GLU A 74 -13.31 -16.88 -9.00
N LEU A 75 -12.60 -16.35 -7.99
CA LEU A 75 -13.12 -16.25 -6.63
C LEU A 75 -14.33 -15.29 -6.52
N ALA A 76 -14.37 -14.24 -7.33
CA ALA A 76 -15.49 -13.30 -7.34
C ALA A 76 -16.76 -13.94 -7.90
N GLU A 77 -16.67 -14.92 -8.80
CA GLU A 77 -17.83 -15.65 -9.33
C GLU A 77 -18.59 -16.41 -8.23
N GLU A 78 -17.93 -16.82 -7.15
CA GLU A 78 -18.57 -17.44 -5.97
C GLU A 78 -19.58 -16.50 -5.29
N LEU A 79 -19.40 -15.19 -5.44
CA LEU A 79 -20.27 -14.15 -4.88
C LEU A 79 -21.37 -13.70 -5.85
N GLY A 80 -21.39 -14.26 -7.06
CA GLY A 80 -22.43 -14.06 -8.06
C GLY A 80 -22.08 -13.08 -9.18
N SER A 81 -22.81 -13.22 -10.30
CA SER A 81 -22.50 -12.54 -11.56
C SER A 81 -22.56 -11.02 -11.49
N GLU A 82 -23.44 -10.46 -10.65
CA GLU A 82 -23.53 -9.01 -10.48
C GLU A 82 -22.29 -8.44 -9.78
N TYR A 83 -21.79 -9.14 -8.76
CA TYR A 83 -20.55 -8.78 -8.08
C TYR A 83 -19.36 -8.84 -9.05
N THR A 84 -19.23 -9.94 -9.81
CA THR A 84 -18.17 -10.10 -10.81
C THR A 84 -18.21 -8.99 -11.88
N LYS A 85 -19.40 -8.63 -12.38
CA LYS A 85 -19.56 -7.57 -13.39
C LYS A 85 -19.08 -6.20 -12.89
N GLN A 86 -19.36 -5.85 -11.64
CA GLN A 86 -18.91 -4.58 -11.07
C GLN A 86 -17.38 -4.47 -11.03
N TRP A 87 -16.69 -5.56 -10.72
CA TRP A 87 -15.23 -5.59 -10.74
C TRP A 87 -14.66 -5.61 -12.15
N LEU A 88 -15.30 -6.33 -13.08
CA LEU A 88 -14.91 -6.33 -14.49
C LEU A 88 -15.01 -4.93 -15.10
N ASP A 89 -16.06 -4.17 -14.80
CA ASP A 89 -16.22 -2.78 -15.25
C ASP A 89 -15.07 -1.89 -14.75
N LYS A 90 -14.75 -1.97 -13.45
CA LYS A 90 -13.60 -1.25 -12.86
C LYS A 90 -12.29 -1.61 -13.54
N LEU A 91 -12.03 -2.89 -13.80
CA LEU A 91 -10.82 -3.34 -14.49
C LEU A 91 -10.75 -2.84 -15.94
N LEU A 92 -11.89 -2.84 -16.65
CA LEU A 92 -11.97 -2.33 -18.02
C LEU A 92 -11.64 -0.84 -18.07
N ARG A 93 -12.22 -0.04 -17.17
CA ARG A 93 -11.97 1.39 -17.04
C ARG A 93 -10.50 1.66 -16.72
N ALA A 94 -9.94 0.95 -15.75
CA ALA A 94 -8.50 1.05 -15.40
C ALA A 94 -7.60 0.72 -16.59
N SER A 95 -7.92 -0.32 -17.38
CA SER A 95 -7.15 -0.72 -18.57
C SER A 95 -7.12 0.35 -19.67
N ARG A 96 -8.15 1.20 -19.73
CA ARG A 96 -8.27 2.34 -20.64
C ARG A 96 -7.53 3.59 -20.16
N GLY A 97 -6.89 3.52 -18.99
CA GLY A 97 -6.18 4.64 -18.37
C GLY A 97 -7.08 5.56 -17.56
N GLU A 98 -8.33 5.16 -17.25
CA GLU A 98 -9.16 5.91 -16.32
C GLU A 98 -8.65 5.75 -14.88
N VAL A 99 -8.72 6.84 -14.12
CA VAL A 99 -8.48 6.81 -12.67
C VAL A 99 -9.74 6.26 -12.00
N VAL A 100 -9.72 4.98 -11.61
CA VAL A 100 -10.84 4.31 -10.95
C VAL A 100 -10.80 4.57 -9.45
N TYR A 101 -9.60 4.55 -8.89
CA TYR A 101 -9.36 4.89 -7.49
C TYR A 101 -8.29 5.98 -7.42
N PRO A 102 -8.50 7.03 -6.61
CA PRO A 102 -7.49 8.06 -6.44
C PRO A 102 -6.26 7.43 -5.77
N GLN A 103 -5.11 7.48 -6.43
CA GLN A 103 -3.87 7.11 -5.74
C GLN A 103 -3.59 8.16 -4.68
N LYS A 104 -3.49 7.71 -3.42
CA LYS A 104 -2.81 8.53 -2.41
C LYS A 104 -1.39 8.69 -2.90
N LYS A 105 -0.97 9.93 -3.22
CA LYS A 105 0.45 10.22 -3.45
C LYS A 105 1.17 9.79 -2.18
N THR A 106 1.90 8.69 -2.25
CA THR A 106 2.83 8.36 -1.19
C THR A 106 4.10 9.10 -1.57
N ASP A 107 4.46 10.14 -0.83
CA ASP A 107 5.80 10.72 -0.87
C ASP A 107 6.81 9.77 -0.20
N SER A 108 6.55 8.45 -0.28
CA SER A 108 7.32 7.39 0.33
C SER A 108 8.64 7.20 -0.40
N LYS A 109 9.54 8.16 -0.22
CA LYS A 109 10.97 8.05 -0.54
C LYS A 109 11.56 6.88 0.25
N PHE A 110 12.44 6.10 -0.37
CA PHE A 110 13.28 5.18 0.38
C PHE A 110 14.11 6.02 1.37
N VAL A 111 13.89 5.85 2.67
CA VAL A 111 14.63 6.58 3.70
C VAL A 111 15.98 5.90 3.87
N VAL A 112 17.03 6.52 3.33
CA VAL A 112 18.41 6.06 3.49
C VAL A 112 18.92 6.70 4.77
N GLY A 113 18.89 5.99 5.90
CA GLY A 113 19.27 6.61 7.18
C GLY A 113 19.11 5.79 8.46
N ALA A 114 18.52 4.59 8.43
CA ALA A 114 18.47 3.76 9.64
C ALA A 114 19.87 3.57 10.22
N PRO A 115 20.13 3.97 11.48
CA PRO A 115 21.40 3.68 12.12
C PRO A 115 21.68 2.17 12.06
N SER A 116 22.93 1.79 11.76
CA SER A 116 23.30 0.38 11.58
C SER A 116 22.91 -0.43 12.81
N GLY A 117 22.09 -1.47 12.63
CA GLY A 117 21.60 -2.33 13.71
C GLY A 117 20.16 -2.06 14.16
N PHE A 118 19.55 -0.95 13.75
CA PHE A 118 18.16 -0.63 14.08
C PHE A 118 17.18 -1.14 13.02
N SER A 119 16.02 -1.61 13.47
CA SER A 119 14.84 -1.76 12.60
C SER A 119 14.18 -0.39 12.42
N MET A 120 13.36 -0.25 11.38
CA MET A 120 12.66 1.00 11.06
C MET A 120 11.22 0.71 10.63
N VAL A 121 10.30 1.58 11.03
CA VAL A 121 8.96 1.68 10.44
C VAL A 121 8.65 3.14 10.11
N ARG A 122 8.15 3.38 8.89
CA ARG A 122 7.63 4.68 8.46
C ARG A 122 6.12 4.63 8.43
N MET A 123 5.47 5.67 8.94
CA MET A 123 4.02 5.76 9.05
C MET A 123 3.51 7.14 8.67
N ASN A 124 2.33 7.17 8.06
CA ASN A 124 1.68 8.39 7.60
C ASN A 124 0.34 8.54 8.34
N LEU A 125 0.16 9.68 8.99
CA LEU A 125 -1.03 10.10 9.74
C LEU A 125 -1.99 10.86 8.84
N LYS A 126 -3.28 10.90 9.19
CA LYS A 126 -4.28 11.68 8.43
C LYS A 126 -4.13 13.18 8.63
N GLY A 127 -3.69 13.59 9.81
CA GLY A 127 -3.45 14.99 10.17
C GLY A 127 -2.10 15.16 10.86
N PRO A 128 -1.64 16.42 11.01
CA PRO A 128 -0.38 16.72 11.67
C PRO A 128 -0.42 16.31 13.15
N LEU A 129 0.73 15.94 13.70
CA LEU A 129 0.90 15.58 15.11
C LEU A 129 2.00 16.45 15.72
N SER A 130 1.76 17.02 16.90
CA SER A 130 2.79 17.82 17.59
C SER A 130 3.88 16.93 18.15
N GLU A 131 5.13 17.38 18.07
CA GLU A 131 6.31 16.65 18.56
C GLU A 131 6.18 16.22 20.02
N ASP A 132 5.62 17.09 20.87
CA ASP A 132 5.37 16.82 22.29
C ASP A 132 4.56 15.53 22.53
N ARG A 133 3.66 15.17 21.61
CA ARG A 133 2.78 13.98 21.77
C ARG A 133 3.51 12.67 21.53
N VAL A 134 4.62 12.69 20.80
CA VAL A 134 5.41 11.47 20.51
C VAL A 134 6.67 11.37 21.35
N GLN A 135 7.10 12.47 21.95
CA GLN A 135 8.31 12.50 22.77
C GLN A 135 8.23 11.52 23.95
N GLU A 136 7.10 11.49 24.68
CA GLU A 136 6.92 10.56 25.81
C GLU A 136 7.00 9.09 25.36
N ILE A 137 6.46 8.78 24.18
CA ILE A 137 6.50 7.43 23.59
C ILE A 137 7.94 7.06 23.20
N ALA A 138 8.68 8.01 22.61
CA ALA A 138 10.07 7.80 22.24
C ALA A 138 10.95 7.48 23.46
N GLU A 139 10.78 8.26 24.53
CA GLU A 139 11.52 8.09 25.77
C GLU A 139 11.12 6.79 26.51
N TYR A 140 9.83 6.51 26.66
CA TYR A 140 9.35 5.36 27.42
C TYR A 140 9.64 4.02 26.73
N GLU A 141 9.45 3.95 25.42
CA GLU A 141 9.70 2.72 24.65
C GLU A 141 11.13 2.59 24.13
N ASN A 142 12.00 3.57 24.44
CA ASN A 142 13.39 3.62 24.01
C ASN A 142 13.51 3.43 22.48
N VAL A 143 12.86 4.33 21.75
CA VAL A 143 12.91 4.44 20.29
C VAL A 143 13.26 5.86 19.88
N ILE A 144 13.73 6.03 18.65
CA ILE A 144 13.90 7.34 18.04
C ILE A 144 12.69 7.57 17.14
N ILE A 145 12.02 8.72 17.30
CA ILE A 145 10.90 9.13 16.43
C ILE A 145 11.32 10.42 15.73
N GLU A 146 11.35 10.38 14.41
CA GLU A 146 11.66 11.54 13.56
C GLU A 146 10.44 11.92 12.74
N PHE A 147 10.17 13.22 12.63
CA PHE A 147 9.23 13.76 11.66
C PHE A 147 9.97 14.07 10.36
N GLU A 148 9.59 13.38 9.29
CA GLU A 148 10.02 13.78 7.93
C GLU A 148 9.16 14.94 7.41
N GLU A 149 7.88 14.94 7.77
CA GLU A 149 6.87 15.97 7.50
C GLU A 149 5.86 15.95 8.67
N ASP A 150 5.02 16.98 8.80
CA ASP A 150 4.08 17.13 9.94
C ASP A 150 3.18 15.91 10.20
N HIS A 151 2.90 15.11 9.15
CA HIS A 151 2.03 13.94 9.18
C HIS A 151 2.77 12.62 8.91
N LEU A 152 4.10 12.65 8.89
CA LEU A 152 4.93 11.55 8.42
C LEU A 152 6.05 11.27 9.42
N LEU A 153 5.92 10.14 10.12
CA LEU A 153 6.86 9.75 11.16
C LEU A 153 7.69 8.55 10.73
N VAL A 154 8.93 8.52 11.21
CA VAL A 154 9.83 7.38 11.12
C VAL A 154 10.24 6.98 12.53
N VAL A 155 10.02 5.71 12.87
CA VAL A 155 10.36 5.12 14.17
C VAL A 155 11.54 4.16 13.99
N TYR A 156 12.63 4.41 14.72
CA TYR A 156 13.81 3.56 14.76
C TYR A 156 13.94 2.91 16.14
N GLY A 157 14.22 1.61 16.17
CA GLY A 157 14.35 0.87 17.41
C GLY A 157 14.71 -0.59 17.16
N ASP A 158 14.89 -1.34 18.23
CA ASP A 158 14.79 -2.80 18.13
C ASP A 158 13.37 -3.20 17.78
N LYS A 159 13.21 -4.32 17.07
CA LYS A 159 11.91 -4.82 16.61
C LYS A 159 10.84 -4.86 17.70
N LYS A 160 11.21 -5.24 18.93
CA LYS A 160 10.28 -5.32 20.07
C LYS A 160 9.78 -3.93 20.49
N ASN A 161 10.66 -2.96 20.54
CA ASN A 161 10.35 -1.60 20.98
C ASN A 161 9.49 -0.90 19.93
N ILE A 162 9.83 -1.06 18.64
CA ILE A 162 9.00 -0.55 17.53
C ILE A 162 7.56 -1.07 17.63
N ILE A 163 7.37 -2.37 17.87
CA ILE A 163 6.01 -2.93 17.96
C ILE A 163 5.21 -2.26 19.09
N LYS A 164 5.83 -2.01 20.25
CA LYS A 164 5.16 -1.33 21.37
C LYS A 164 4.89 0.14 21.06
N SER A 165 5.86 0.86 20.53
CA SER A 165 5.67 2.26 20.11
C SER A 165 4.54 2.38 19.08
N LEU A 166 4.43 1.44 18.13
CA LEU A 166 3.32 1.40 17.17
C LEU A 166 1.96 1.14 17.83
N GLN A 167 1.91 0.37 18.93
CA GLN A 167 0.68 0.16 19.68
C GLN A 167 0.22 1.45 20.37
N GLU A 168 1.14 2.19 21.00
CA GLU A 168 0.83 3.48 21.62
C GLU A 168 0.43 4.52 20.57
N LEU A 169 1.21 4.64 19.48
CA LEU A 169 0.92 5.53 18.35
C LEU A 169 -0.40 5.20 17.65
N SER A 170 -0.92 3.96 17.79
CA SER A 170 -2.22 3.56 17.22
C SER A 170 -3.40 4.36 17.78
N SER A 171 -3.27 4.93 18.98
CA SER A 171 -4.29 5.78 19.60
C SER A 171 -4.57 7.04 18.78
N PHE A 172 -3.52 7.68 18.24
CA PHE A 172 -3.65 8.88 17.42
C PHE A 172 -4.40 8.64 16.10
N PHE A 173 -4.32 7.43 15.53
CA PHE A 173 -5.12 7.09 14.36
C PHE A 173 -6.61 6.99 14.68
N LYS A 174 -6.97 6.51 15.88
CA LYS A 174 -8.37 6.42 16.30
C LYS A 174 -8.95 7.81 16.52
N GLU A 175 -8.23 8.69 17.21
CA GLU A 175 -8.64 10.09 17.39
C GLU A 175 -8.89 10.78 16.02
N GLN A 176 -7.98 10.62 15.06
CA GLN A 176 -8.13 11.19 13.71
C GLN A 176 -9.19 10.49 12.84
N LEU A 177 -9.72 9.34 13.26
CA LEU A 177 -10.88 8.70 12.63
C LEU A 177 -12.18 9.25 13.23
N ASP A 178 -12.21 9.47 14.54
CA ASP A 178 -13.38 9.97 15.27
C ASP A 178 -13.63 11.48 14.98
N GLU A 179 -12.58 12.28 14.77
CA GLU A 179 -12.69 13.68 14.36
C GLU A 179 -13.13 13.88 12.90
N ALA A 180 -13.16 12.79 12.10
CA ALA A 180 -13.53 12.83 10.68
C ALA A 180 -15.02 12.52 10.43
N GLU A 181 -15.81 12.26 11.47
CA GLU A 181 -17.28 12.13 11.36
C GLU A 181 -17.96 13.51 11.61
N PRO A 182 -18.78 14.01 10.66
CA PRO A 182 -19.53 15.25 10.81
C PRO A 182 -20.74 15.15 11.76
#